data_AF-A0A7S0EGU0-F1
#
_entry.id   AF-A0A7S0EGU0-F1
#
_cell.length_a   1.000
_cell.length_b   1.000
_cell.length_c   1.000
_cell.angle_alpha   90.00
_cell.angle_beta   90.00
_cell.angle_gamma   90.00
#
_symmetry.space_group_name_H-M   'P 1'
#
loop_
_entity.id
_entity.type
_entity.pdbx_description
1 polymer ?
#
loop_
_entity_poly.entity_id
_entity_poly.type
_entity_poly.pdbx_seq_one_letter_code
_entity_poly.pdbx_strand_id
1 'polypeptide(L)'
;MRAGGPGGSSNSRPGSPEGVGSPQGAGSPPGQSGLGSWIEIVEERTGDVRNPPRRSSTSRPGGGGGSLMSMIGAQAETNPSRQGQPTQHDDGREQQAATRQEPVFGRAASNRIEQAFAQSNSMVQPWVLGRMYNIVDRIAFIACKAVPKEYDGSRFHFFHVEGLLTYYPFCDDFGPMNLSAVFRFCEILSVKLESFPNETIVLCSPSDRRSRTNSIFLLGAYMVLEMDRKGHEADMPLSQVHPRPFEPYRDATFEPSCFDLHISDVWKGIARAKELGWLDPDSPDAIDLEEYEHYDNPGNGDLHMIVPNKIIAFKGPVGDLPDGRDWYDRNSVRSFHPRFYLDIFHEMGVKCVVRLNEAKYDRNVFKTNGIEHVDLYFDDCTVPPPQIVVRFLQVVERTEGVVAIHCKAGLGRTGTLIGLYLMKAYGFTAREAIGWMRVVRPGSVIGVQQQFMADQEATMHRAGERAGGRPPESLLTSEELEKLCIFQESQRVGWGGGASPDSDMAAAVLGERVKEASDRRSTAMIQRSIQGRGQRMDDNLAGSRDIEENDSDVDDQSAPG
;
A
#
# COMPACT_ATOMS: atom_id res chain seq x y z
N MET A 1 -23.98 -47.98 -41.94
CA MET A 1 -23.19 -49.18 -42.29
C MET A 1 -22.45 -48.92 -43.59
N ARG A 2 -21.11 -49.03 -43.53
CA ARG A 2 -20.07 -49.15 -44.58
C ARG A 2 -19.99 -48.12 -45.74
N ALA A 3 -18.84 -47.71 -46.26
CA ALA A 3 -17.43 -47.61 -45.83
C ALA A 3 -16.65 -47.09 -47.06
N GLY A 4 -15.56 -46.33 -46.86
CA GLY A 4 -14.39 -46.32 -47.77
C GLY A 4 -14.01 -44.97 -48.40
N GLY A 5 -12.92 -44.36 -47.90
CA GLY A 5 -12.04 -43.47 -48.68
C GLY A 5 -11.16 -44.28 -49.67
N PRO A 6 -10.15 -43.69 -50.37
CA PRO A 6 -9.04 -42.97 -49.72
C PRO A 6 -8.36 -41.81 -50.51
N GLY A 7 -7.55 -41.00 -49.80
CA GLY A 7 -6.15 -40.67 -50.16
C GLY A 7 -5.81 -39.53 -51.14
N GLY A 8 -4.83 -38.70 -50.77
CA GLY A 8 -3.82 -38.16 -51.72
C GLY A 8 -3.60 -36.64 -51.74
N SER A 9 -2.49 -36.21 -51.16
CA SER A 9 -1.91 -34.85 -51.15
C SER A 9 -1.04 -34.50 -52.38
N SER A 10 -0.95 -33.22 -52.76
CA SER A 10 0.31 -32.42 -52.90
C SER A 10 0.29 -31.35 -54.03
N ASN A 11 0.79 -30.14 -53.69
CA ASN A 11 1.57 -29.11 -54.44
C ASN A 11 1.31 -28.88 -55.95
N SER A 12 1.29 -27.67 -56.54
CA SER A 12 2.10 -26.44 -56.36
C SER A 12 1.60 -25.30 -57.29
N ARG A 13 1.87 -24.05 -56.87
CA ARG A 13 1.83 -22.71 -57.53
C ARG A 13 2.44 -22.61 -58.97
N PRO A 14 2.52 -21.43 -59.65
CA PRO A 14 1.78 -20.13 -59.58
C PRO A 14 1.38 -19.56 -60.98
N GLY A 15 0.63 -18.44 -61.02
CA GLY A 15 0.50 -17.61 -62.22
C GLY A 15 -0.31 -16.33 -62.00
N SER A 16 0.38 -15.18 -61.96
CA SER A 16 -0.12 -13.81 -62.21
C SER A 16 0.43 -13.37 -63.60
N PRO A 17 0.08 -12.21 -64.23
CA PRO A 17 -0.63 -11.01 -63.73
C PRO A 17 -1.61 -10.36 -64.76
N GLU A 18 -1.99 -9.10 -64.46
CA GLU A 18 -2.68 -8.07 -65.30
C GLU A 18 -4.22 -8.11 -65.29
N GLY A 19 -4.98 -7.03 -65.05
CA GLY A 19 -4.66 -5.64 -64.75
C GLY A 19 -5.94 -4.79 -64.62
N VAL A 20 -5.82 -3.69 -63.87
CA VAL A 20 -6.55 -2.41 -63.96
C VAL A 20 -8.06 -2.35 -63.60
N GLY A 21 -8.37 -1.57 -62.56
CA GLY A 21 -9.69 -0.96 -62.35
C GLY A 21 -9.95 -0.46 -60.93
N SER A 22 -9.51 0.75 -60.60
CA SER A 22 -10.06 1.56 -59.48
C SER A 22 -11.33 2.29 -59.99
N PRO A 23 -12.36 2.55 -59.16
CA PRO A 23 -12.31 3.72 -58.27
C PRO A 23 -13.04 3.59 -56.91
N GLN A 24 -12.53 4.39 -55.95
CA GLN A 24 -13.21 5.17 -54.90
C GLN A 24 -14.47 4.64 -54.17
N GLY A 25 -14.44 4.72 -52.84
CA GLY A 25 -15.56 5.27 -52.07
C GLY A 25 -15.98 4.55 -50.78
N ALA A 26 -15.91 5.31 -49.68
CA ALA A 26 -16.70 5.19 -48.44
C ALA A 26 -16.39 4.04 -47.46
N GLY A 27 -15.83 4.44 -46.32
CA GLY A 27 -15.76 3.63 -45.10
C GLY A 27 -17.01 3.72 -44.23
N SER A 28 -17.08 2.81 -43.26
CA SER A 28 -17.72 3.00 -41.95
C SER A 28 -17.16 1.96 -40.95
N PRO A 29 -17.14 2.28 -39.64
CA PRO A 29 -16.20 1.76 -38.65
C PRO A 29 -16.77 0.60 -37.81
N PRO A 30 -15.93 -0.06 -36.97
CA PRO A 30 -16.34 -1.13 -36.07
C PRO A 30 -17.26 -0.63 -34.95
N GLY A 31 -18.20 -1.49 -34.56
CA GLY A 31 -19.20 -1.28 -33.52
C GLY A 31 -18.59 -0.93 -32.16
N GLN A 32 -19.22 0.04 -31.52
CA GLN A 32 -18.84 0.70 -30.28
C GLN A 32 -19.02 -0.21 -29.05
N SER A 33 -17.93 -0.43 -28.33
CA SER A 33 -17.92 -0.53 -26.87
C SER A 33 -17.98 0.89 -26.29
N GLY A 34 -18.91 1.15 -25.37
CA GLY A 34 -19.19 2.51 -24.92
C GLY A 34 -19.88 2.59 -23.57
N LEU A 35 -19.34 1.89 -22.57
CA LEU A 35 -19.47 2.22 -21.15
C LEU A 35 -18.05 2.23 -20.62
N GLY A 36 -17.41 3.40 -20.67
CA GLY A 36 -16.08 3.65 -20.13
C GLY A 36 -16.09 3.34 -18.64
N SER A 37 -15.49 2.20 -18.29
CA SER A 37 -15.22 1.81 -16.92
C SER A 37 -14.18 2.77 -16.33
N TRP A 38 -14.35 3.16 -15.08
CA TRP A 38 -13.46 3.99 -14.26
C TRP A 38 -12.08 3.34 -13.98
N ILE A 39 -11.38 2.91 -15.03
CA ILE A 39 -10.31 1.89 -15.02
C ILE A 39 -8.90 2.44 -15.30
N GLU A 40 -8.73 3.70 -15.69
CA GLU A 40 -7.41 4.26 -16.04
C GLU A 40 -6.56 4.73 -14.84
N ILE A 41 -7.06 4.67 -13.61
CA ILE A 41 -6.46 5.41 -12.48
C ILE A 41 -5.39 4.59 -11.71
N VAL A 42 -5.22 3.29 -11.98
CA VAL A 42 -4.12 2.47 -11.40
C VAL A 42 -2.90 2.43 -12.34
N GLU A 43 -2.87 3.25 -13.40
CA GLU A 43 -1.94 3.07 -14.53
C GLU A 43 -0.53 3.68 -14.38
N GLU A 44 -0.23 4.43 -13.32
CA GLU A 44 1.02 5.21 -13.23
C GLU A 44 2.17 4.59 -12.39
N ARG A 45 2.11 3.30 -12.01
CA ARG A 45 3.16 2.71 -11.13
C ARG A 45 4.40 2.17 -11.86
N THR A 46 4.51 2.25 -13.20
CA THR A 46 5.76 1.89 -13.90
C THR A 46 6.30 3.01 -14.81
N GLY A 47 6.89 4.02 -14.19
CA GLY A 47 7.85 4.91 -14.85
C GLY A 47 9.28 4.50 -14.50
N ASP A 48 9.96 3.86 -15.44
CA ASP A 48 11.42 3.68 -15.55
C ASP A 48 12.14 2.83 -14.46
N VAL A 49 12.21 1.51 -14.68
CA VAL A 49 13.16 0.62 -13.99
C VAL A 49 13.99 -0.14 -15.02
N ARG A 50 15.24 0.28 -15.20
CA ARG A 50 16.25 -0.46 -15.99
C ARG A 50 16.83 -1.58 -15.13
N ASN A 51 16.63 -2.83 -15.56
CA ASN A 51 17.26 -4.00 -14.94
C ASN A 51 18.77 -4.08 -15.23
N PRO A 52 19.64 -4.38 -14.25
CA PRO A 52 20.99 -4.83 -14.52
C PRO A 52 21.03 -6.32 -14.93
N PRO A 53 22.03 -6.77 -15.71
CA PRO A 53 22.02 -8.11 -16.31
C PRO A 53 22.43 -9.21 -15.32
N ARG A 54 21.72 -10.34 -15.39
CA ARG A 54 22.04 -11.60 -14.69
C ARG A 54 23.39 -12.15 -15.12
N ARG A 55 24.21 -12.63 -14.17
CA ARG A 55 25.35 -13.52 -14.45
C ARG A 55 25.07 -14.95 -14.02
N SER A 56 25.27 -15.85 -14.97
CA SER A 56 25.18 -17.30 -14.86
C SER A 56 26.40 -17.92 -14.16
N SER A 57 26.15 -19.03 -13.48
CA SER A 57 27.10 -19.95 -12.86
C SER A 57 28.15 -20.54 -13.82
N THR A 58 29.42 -20.57 -13.41
CA THR A 58 30.39 -21.62 -13.79
C THR A 58 31.39 -21.90 -12.66
N SER A 59 31.84 -23.14 -12.62
CA SER A 59 32.60 -23.85 -11.59
C SER A 59 34.13 -23.69 -11.67
N ARG A 60 34.80 -23.52 -10.49
CA ARG A 60 36.13 -24.01 -10.00
C ARG A 60 37.41 -23.88 -10.90
N PRO A 61 38.65 -24.06 -10.35
CA PRO A 61 39.23 -23.73 -9.04
C PRO A 61 40.65 -23.08 -9.12
N GLY A 62 41.18 -22.62 -7.97
CA GLY A 62 42.61 -22.75 -7.64
C GLY A 62 43.47 -21.48 -7.58
N GLY A 63 44.21 -21.32 -6.47
CA GLY A 63 45.55 -20.74 -6.49
C GLY A 63 45.82 -19.46 -5.70
N GLY A 64 45.99 -19.60 -4.37
CA GLY A 64 47.26 -19.27 -3.71
C GLY A 64 47.65 -17.82 -3.41
N GLY A 65 47.76 -17.54 -2.10
CA GLY A 65 48.79 -16.67 -1.50
C GLY A 65 48.34 -15.24 -1.20
N GLY A 66 48.34 -14.73 0.03
CA GLY A 66 48.77 -15.29 1.30
C GLY A 66 48.90 -14.18 2.35
N SER A 67 48.87 -14.58 3.62
CA SER A 67 49.44 -13.88 4.79
C SER A 67 48.73 -12.60 5.27
N LEU A 68 48.51 -12.35 6.55
CA LEU A 68 48.90 -13.08 7.75
C LEU A 68 48.13 -12.48 8.95
N MET A 69 47.74 -13.38 9.87
CA MET A 69 47.66 -13.22 11.34
C MET A 69 46.68 -12.18 11.92
N SER A 70 45.98 -12.41 13.01
CA SER A 70 45.74 -13.51 13.97
C SER A 70 45.00 -12.82 15.14
N MET A 71 44.41 -13.40 16.17
CA MET A 71 44.61 -14.61 16.98
C MET A 71 43.49 -14.50 18.04
N ILE A 72 42.72 -15.53 18.43
CA ILE A 72 42.84 -16.45 19.60
C ILE A 72 41.35 -16.76 19.91
N GLY A 73 40.84 -17.95 20.21
CA GLY A 73 41.40 -19.25 20.53
C GLY A 73 40.32 -19.97 21.36
N ALA A 74 39.91 -21.15 20.93
CA ALA A 74 39.07 -22.07 21.68
C ALA A 74 39.89 -23.32 22.00
N GLN A 75 39.69 -23.92 23.17
CA GLN A 75 39.80 -25.38 23.38
C GLN A 75 39.56 -25.73 24.85
N ALA A 76 38.73 -26.75 25.08
CA ALA A 76 38.97 -27.76 26.11
C ALA A 76 38.02 -28.95 25.90
N GLU A 77 38.58 -30.14 25.64
CA GLU A 77 38.13 -31.41 26.22
C GLU A 77 39.30 -32.41 26.21
N THR A 78 39.51 -33.13 27.33
CA THR A 78 39.77 -34.58 27.40
C THR A 78 39.74 -35.07 28.86
N ASN A 79 39.20 -36.30 29.01
CA ASN A 79 38.85 -37.15 30.18
C ASN A 79 40.10 -37.74 30.92
N PRO A 80 40.07 -38.68 31.93
CA PRO A 80 38.97 -39.48 32.53
C PRO A 80 39.03 -39.86 34.06
N SER A 81 38.02 -40.65 34.48
CA SER A 81 37.99 -41.76 35.49
C SER A 81 37.83 -41.52 37.01
N ARG A 82 36.72 -42.01 37.61
CA ARG A 82 36.65 -43.15 38.59
C ARG A 82 35.26 -43.38 39.24
N GLN A 83 34.81 -44.64 39.18
CA GLN A 83 34.09 -45.51 40.16
C GLN A 83 33.10 -44.95 41.22
N GLY A 84 31.92 -45.60 41.31
CA GLY A 84 31.20 -45.83 42.58
C GLY A 84 29.67 -45.62 42.57
N GLN A 85 28.89 -46.71 42.51
CA GLN A 85 27.44 -46.82 42.84
C GLN A 85 27.19 -46.78 44.38
N PRO A 86 25.95 -46.89 44.93
CA PRO A 86 24.58 -46.48 44.51
C PRO A 86 23.76 -45.80 45.66
N THR A 87 22.56 -45.24 45.38
CA THR A 87 21.30 -45.20 46.23
C THR A 87 20.35 -44.09 45.74
N GLN A 88 19.16 -44.42 45.19
CA GLN A 88 17.80 -44.43 45.79
C GLN A 88 17.20 -43.07 46.26
N HIS A 89 16.05 -42.74 45.64
CA HIS A 89 14.90 -41.89 46.03
C HIS A 89 15.15 -40.46 46.55
N ASP A 90 14.55 -39.44 45.92
CA ASP A 90 13.28 -38.83 46.37
C ASP A 90 12.82 -37.69 45.42
N ASP A 91 11.51 -37.41 45.43
CA ASP A 91 10.79 -36.40 44.65
C ASP A 91 11.15 -34.94 45.02
N GLY A 92 11.16 -34.05 44.03
CA GLY A 92 11.30 -32.60 44.29
C GLY A 92 11.19 -31.72 43.04
N ARG A 93 10.02 -31.10 42.85
CA ARG A 93 9.83 -29.97 41.94
C ARG A 93 10.67 -28.77 42.39
N GLU A 94 11.51 -28.23 41.51
CA GLU A 94 11.93 -26.83 41.57
C GLU A 94 11.99 -26.22 40.16
N GLN A 95 11.14 -25.21 39.95
CA GLN A 95 11.18 -24.30 38.81
C GLN A 95 12.38 -23.36 38.98
N GLN A 96 13.35 -23.41 38.07
CA GLN A 96 14.35 -22.34 37.94
C GLN A 96 13.86 -21.33 36.90
N ALA A 97 13.43 -20.17 37.40
CA ALA A 97 13.25 -18.96 36.61
C ALA A 97 14.63 -18.46 36.13
N ALA A 98 14.84 -18.44 34.82
CA ALA A 98 15.98 -17.76 34.23
C ALA A 98 15.71 -16.25 34.22
N THR A 99 16.40 -15.52 35.10
CA THR A 99 16.41 -14.06 35.17
C THR A 99 17.05 -13.48 33.90
N ARG A 100 16.23 -13.05 32.93
CA ARG A 100 16.67 -12.19 31.82
C ARG A 100 16.76 -10.76 32.38
N GLN A 101 17.96 -10.19 32.44
CA GLN A 101 18.16 -8.80 32.80
C GLN A 101 17.58 -7.91 31.69
N GLU A 102 16.56 -7.12 32.01
CA GLU A 102 16.08 -6.06 31.12
C GLU A 102 17.04 -4.86 31.12
N PRO A 103 17.18 -4.15 29.99
CA PRO A 103 17.90 -2.89 29.94
C PRO A 103 17.12 -1.82 30.73
N VAL A 104 17.76 -1.27 31.76
CA VAL A 104 17.20 -0.38 32.80
C VAL A 104 16.83 1.05 32.30
N PHE A 105 16.80 1.30 30.98
CA PHE A 105 16.61 2.66 30.45
C PHE A 105 15.15 3.06 30.11
N GLY A 106 14.17 2.16 30.11
CA GLY A 106 12.79 2.46 29.67
C GLY A 106 11.85 3.07 30.72
N ARG A 107 11.88 2.61 31.98
CA ARG A 107 10.85 2.98 32.97
C ARG A 107 11.00 4.39 33.57
N ALA A 108 12.22 4.89 33.69
CA ALA A 108 12.47 6.19 34.32
C ALA A 108 12.10 7.38 33.42
N ALA A 109 12.15 7.22 32.10
CA ALA A 109 11.78 8.25 31.12
C ALA A 109 10.26 8.40 30.98
N SER A 110 9.51 7.29 31.07
CA SER A 110 8.04 7.33 30.98
C SER A 110 7.39 8.11 32.13
N ASN A 111 7.86 7.89 33.36
CA ASN A 111 7.31 8.55 34.56
C ASN A 111 7.62 10.07 34.63
N ARG A 112 8.72 10.54 34.01
CA ARG A 112 9.06 11.98 34.00
C ARG A 112 8.17 12.77 33.05
N ILE A 113 7.73 12.15 31.95
CA ILE A 113 6.81 12.79 31.00
C ILE A 113 5.44 12.93 31.66
N GLU A 114 4.90 11.88 32.30
CA GLU A 114 3.63 11.97 33.04
C GLU A 114 3.63 13.06 34.13
N GLN A 115 4.73 13.18 34.87
CA GLN A 115 4.86 14.19 35.93
C GLN A 115 5.05 15.62 35.40
N ALA A 116 5.73 15.80 34.26
CA ALA A 116 5.85 17.11 33.60
C ALA A 116 4.51 17.56 32.95
N PHE A 117 3.73 16.62 32.42
CA PHE A 117 2.40 16.90 31.85
C PHE A 117 1.38 17.30 32.92
N ALA A 118 1.40 16.63 34.09
CA ALA A 118 0.50 16.92 35.20
C ALA A 118 0.69 18.33 35.82
N GLN A 119 1.81 19.00 35.55
CA GLN A 119 2.13 20.33 36.10
C GLN A 119 1.89 21.48 35.11
N SER A 120 1.48 21.21 33.85
CA SER A 120 1.23 22.28 32.87
C SER A 120 -0.21 22.80 32.95
N ASN A 121 -0.36 24.04 33.42
CA ASN A 121 -1.61 24.81 33.31
C ASN A 121 -2.11 24.80 31.85
N SER A 122 -3.41 24.55 31.67
CA SER A 122 -4.11 24.38 30.39
C SER A 122 -4.11 25.64 29.50
N MET A 123 -2.97 25.98 28.91
CA MET A 123 -2.90 26.98 27.84
C MET A 123 -2.67 26.29 26.51
N VAL A 124 -3.75 26.16 25.76
CA VAL A 124 -3.74 25.81 24.33
C VAL A 124 -2.71 26.68 23.61
N GLN A 125 -1.76 26.05 22.94
CA GLN A 125 -0.70 26.71 22.18
C GLN A 125 -1.12 26.83 20.71
N PRO A 126 -1.01 28.00 20.06
CA PRO A 126 -1.24 28.10 18.63
C PRO A 126 -0.15 27.37 17.85
N TRP A 127 -0.53 26.71 16.76
CA TRP A 127 0.44 26.22 15.78
C TRP A 127 1.15 27.39 15.11
N VAL A 128 2.48 27.36 15.14
CA VAL A 128 3.37 28.34 14.51
C VAL A 128 4.34 27.63 13.58
N LEU A 129 4.36 28.04 12.31
CA LEU A 129 5.33 27.56 11.32
C LEU A 129 6.73 28.08 11.68
N GLY A 130 7.75 27.23 11.58
CA GLY A 130 9.13 27.56 11.98
C GLY A 130 9.38 27.48 13.48
N ARG A 131 8.37 27.20 14.32
CA ARG A 131 8.59 26.89 15.73
C ARG A 131 9.02 25.44 15.88
N MET A 132 10.07 25.20 16.66
CA MET A 132 10.47 23.85 17.06
C MET A 132 9.59 23.35 18.21
N TYR A 133 9.09 22.13 18.10
CA TYR A 133 8.31 21.44 19.12
C TYR A 133 9.12 20.27 19.67
N ASN A 134 9.35 20.26 20.98
CA ASN A 134 9.99 19.12 21.64
C ASN A 134 8.99 17.95 21.67
N ILE A 135 9.40 16.79 21.16
CA ILE A 135 8.55 15.60 21.12
C ILE A 135 8.80 14.74 22.36
N VAL A 136 10.05 14.32 22.53
CA VAL A 136 10.55 13.56 23.68
C VAL A 136 12.02 13.92 23.89
N ASP A 137 12.67 13.37 24.92
CA ASP A 137 14.07 13.66 25.20
C ASP A 137 14.94 13.48 23.94
N ARG A 138 15.69 14.54 23.60
CA ARG A 138 16.55 14.64 22.41
C ARG A 138 15.87 14.49 21.04
N ILE A 139 14.55 14.47 20.94
CA ILE A 139 13.83 14.41 19.67
C ILE A 139 12.88 15.59 19.56
N ALA A 140 13.04 16.37 18.51
CA ALA A 140 12.20 17.52 18.21
C ALA A 140 11.67 17.50 16.76
N PHE A 141 10.65 18.31 16.53
CA PHE A 141 9.98 18.45 15.26
C PHE A 141 9.88 19.91 14.85
N ILE A 142 10.13 20.21 13.59
CA ILE A 142 9.95 21.56 13.03
C ILE A 142 9.38 21.47 11.62
N ALA A 143 8.40 22.32 11.31
CA ALA A 143 7.92 22.51 9.95
C ALA A 143 8.42 23.87 9.44
N CYS A 144 9.31 23.87 8.44
CA CYS A 144 9.90 25.08 7.91
C CYS A 144 10.43 24.87 6.48
N LYS A 145 10.50 25.96 5.68
CA LYS A 145 11.15 25.93 4.36
C LYS A 145 12.68 25.97 4.45
N ALA A 146 13.18 26.65 5.47
CA ALA A 146 14.59 26.72 5.82
C ALA A 146 14.67 26.81 7.34
N VAL A 147 15.69 26.20 7.94
CA VAL A 147 15.89 26.23 9.39
C VAL A 147 16.07 27.68 9.85
N PRO A 148 15.23 28.17 10.79
CA PRO A 148 15.36 29.54 11.30
C PRO A 148 16.72 29.78 11.98
N LYS A 149 17.29 30.98 11.77
CA LYS A 149 18.61 31.37 12.33
C LYS A 149 18.67 31.31 13.86
N GLU A 150 17.54 31.42 14.55
CA GLU A 150 17.47 31.30 16.01
C GLU A 150 17.84 29.89 16.51
N TYR A 151 17.85 28.89 15.63
CA TYR A 151 18.31 27.53 15.93
C TYR A 151 19.68 27.20 15.32
N ASP A 152 20.42 28.20 14.83
CA ASP A 152 21.78 28.06 14.30
C ASP A 152 22.78 27.85 15.46
N GLY A 153 22.81 26.63 16.00
CA GLY A 153 23.68 26.27 17.11
C GLY A 153 24.05 24.79 17.11
N SER A 154 25.24 24.46 17.60
CA SER A 154 25.84 23.11 17.62
C SER A 154 25.17 22.09 18.56
N ARG A 155 23.93 22.35 18.98
CA ARG A 155 23.14 21.47 19.87
C ARG A 155 22.00 20.75 19.14
N PHE A 156 21.80 21.06 17.86
CA PHE A 156 20.68 20.55 17.06
C PHE A 156 21.22 19.90 15.79
N HIS A 157 20.83 18.64 15.58
CA HIS A 157 21.09 17.93 14.33
C HIS A 157 19.80 17.89 13.51
N PHE A 158 19.69 18.77 12.52
CA PHE A 158 18.52 18.84 11.63
C PHE A 158 18.62 17.79 10.52
N PHE A 159 17.51 17.13 10.20
CA PHE A 159 17.44 16.22 9.06
C PHE A 159 16.04 16.20 8.41
N HIS A 160 16.02 15.87 7.12
CA HIS A 160 14.80 15.64 6.35
C HIS A 160 14.74 14.18 5.92
N VAL A 161 13.53 13.68 5.68
CA VAL A 161 13.30 12.36 5.08
C VAL A 161 12.56 12.44 3.75
N GLU A 162 12.19 13.65 3.32
CA GLU A 162 11.63 13.89 1.99
C GLU A 162 12.61 13.46 0.89
N GLY A 163 12.10 12.83 -0.16
CA GLY A 163 12.92 12.29 -1.26
C GLY A 163 13.60 10.96 -0.93
N LEU A 164 13.80 10.63 0.35
CA LEU A 164 14.25 9.31 0.79
C LEU A 164 13.06 8.38 1.05
N LEU A 165 12.07 8.87 1.80
CA LEU A 165 10.84 8.15 2.13
C LEU A 165 9.68 8.88 1.46
N THR A 166 9.23 8.36 0.31
CA THR A 166 8.20 8.99 -0.51
C THR A 166 6.94 8.14 -0.55
N TYR A 167 5.79 8.76 -0.30
CA TYR A 167 4.49 8.16 -0.57
C TYR A 167 4.12 8.34 -2.04
N TYR A 168 3.69 7.27 -2.68
CA TYR A 168 3.22 7.29 -4.07
C TYR A 168 1.70 7.22 -4.09
N PRO A 169 1.00 8.32 -4.37
CA PRO A 169 -0.45 8.36 -4.31
C PRO A 169 -1.10 7.62 -5.48
N PHE A 170 -2.27 7.01 -5.23
CA PHE A 170 -3.11 6.46 -6.30
C PHE A 170 -4.00 7.54 -6.93
N CYS A 171 -4.53 8.43 -6.10
CA CYS A 171 -5.38 9.55 -6.47
C CYS A 171 -4.98 10.77 -5.61
N ASP A 172 -5.91 11.31 -4.81
CA ASP A 172 -5.65 12.39 -3.88
C ASP A 172 -5.17 11.92 -2.49
N ASP A 173 -5.12 10.62 -2.25
CA ASP A 173 -4.51 10.05 -1.05
C ASP A 173 -3.06 10.51 -0.93
N PHE A 174 -2.57 10.66 0.30
CA PHE A 174 -1.23 11.18 0.54
C PHE A 174 -0.47 10.41 1.62
N GLY A 175 -1.06 9.38 2.18
CA GLY A 175 -0.52 8.58 3.26
C GLY A 175 -1.59 7.68 3.90
N PRO A 176 -1.29 7.04 5.04
CA PRO A 176 -0.01 7.09 5.76
C PRO A 176 1.16 6.48 4.97
N MET A 177 2.39 6.76 5.42
CA MET A 177 3.58 6.08 4.88
C MET A 177 3.48 4.56 5.09
N ASN A 178 4.00 3.79 4.15
CA ASN A 178 3.92 2.33 4.18
C ASN A 178 4.87 1.71 5.24
N LEU A 179 4.77 0.39 5.43
CA LEU A 179 5.49 -0.32 6.48
C LEU A 179 7.01 -0.23 6.33
N SER A 180 7.52 -0.37 5.10
CA SER A 180 8.96 -0.18 4.82
C SER A 180 9.42 1.22 5.25
N ALA A 181 8.71 2.28 4.85
CA ALA A 181 9.06 3.63 5.25
C ALA A 181 9.05 3.84 6.78
N VAL A 182 8.14 3.17 7.50
CA VAL A 182 8.12 3.19 8.97
C VAL A 182 9.40 2.57 9.55
N PHE A 183 9.77 1.36 9.13
CA PHE A 183 10.98 0.69 9.64
C PHE A 183 12.26 1.44 9.24
N ARG A 184 12.38 1.86 7.98
CA ARG A 184 13.52 2.66 7.51
C ARG A 184 13.65 3.96 8.27
N PHE A 185 12.54 4.63 8.60
CA PHE A 185 12.58 5.82 9.45
C PHE A 185 13.12 5.50 10.84
N CYS A 186 12.70 4.39 11.44
CA CYS A 186 13.18 3.96 12.76
C CYS A 186 14.70 3.71 12.75
N GLU A 187 15.21 3.01 11.73
CA GLU A 187 16.65 2.81 11.53
C GLU A 187 17.40 4.15 11.41
N ILE A 188 16.91 5.06 10.57
CA ILE A 188 17.53 6.37 10.34
C ILE A 188 17.60 7.19 11.64
N LEU A 189 16.51 7.22 12.40
CA LEU A 189 16.43 8.02 13.62
C LEU A 189 17.30 7.43 14.74
N SER A 190 17.30 6.11 14.92
CA SER A 190 18.16 5.43 15.89
C SER A 190 19.65 5.67 15.58
N VAL A 191 20.08 5.50 14.33
CA VAL A 191 21.46 5.80 13.92
C VAL A 191 21.84 7.25 14.18
N LYS A 192 20.93 8.21 13.97
CA LYS A 192 21.18 9.63 14.28
C LYS A 192 21.31 9.88 15.78
N LEU A 193 20.44 9.28 16.59
CA LEU A 193 20.50 9.41 18.05
C LEU A 193 21.82 8.87 18.63
N GLU A 194 22.35 7.80 18.04
CA GLU A 194 23.66 7.23 18.38
C GLU A 194 24.81 8.08 17.87
N SER A 195 24.74 8.58 16.64
CA SER A 195 25.81 9.36 16.00
C SER A 195 26.02 10.74 16.62
N PHE A 196 24.95 11.35 17.15
CA PHE A 196 24.99 12.70 17.73
C PHE A 196 24.51 12.70 19.20
N PRO A 197 25.26 12.06 20.12
CA PRO A 197 24.81 11.78 21.49
C PRO A 197 24.56 13.03 22.35
N ASN A 198 25.17 14.16 21.99
CA ASN A 198 25.07 15.43 22.72
C ASN A 198 24.13 16.44 22.06
N GLU A 199 23.49 16.06 20.95
CA GLU A 199 22.60 16.92 20.20
C GLU A 199 21.15 16.44 20.30
N THR A 200 20.22 17.38 20.12
CA THR A 200 18.81 17.10 19.89
C THR A 200 18.63 16.86 18.40
N ILE A 201 18.09 15.69 18.04
CA ILE A 201 17.80 15.34 16.66
C ILE A 201 16.46 15.98 16.29
N VAL A 202 16.46 16.79 15.22
CA VAL A 202 15.28 17.57 14.81
C VAL A 202 14.82 17.10 13.43
N LEU A 203 13.64 16.48 13.39
CA LEU A 203 12.99 16.17 12.10
C LEU A 203 12.40 17.45 11.51
N CYS A 204 12.93 17.82 10.35
CA CYS A 204 12.38 18.87 9.52
C CYS A 204 11.32 18.31 8.58
N SER A 205 10.23 19.06 8.43
CA SER A 205 9.13 18.74 7.53
C SER A 205 8.79 19.95 6.65
N PRO A 206 8.22 19.76 5.45
CA PRO A 206 7.77 20.86 4.62
C PRO A 206 6.60 21.60 5.28
N SER A 207 6.34 22.81 4.80
CA SER A 207 5.25 23.64 5.34
C SER A 207 3.84 23.16 4.95
N ASP A 208 3.70 22.32 3.92
CA ASP A 208 2.39 21.83 3.50
C ASP A 208 1.79 20.82 4.50
N ARG A 209 0.46 20.73 4.56
CA ARG A 209 -0.23 19.92 5.59
C ARG A 209 0.00 18.43 5.43
N ARG A 210 0.08 17.93 4.20
CA ARG A 210 0.14 16.49 3.88
C ARG A 210 1.50 15.92 4.24
N SER A 211 2.58 16.57 3.79
CA SER A 211 3.94 16.19 4.15
C SER A 211 4.15 16.28 5.67
N ARG A 212 3.63 17.34 6.31
CA ARG A 212 3.68 17.49 7.77
C ARG A 212 2.99 16.37 8.53
N THR A 213 1.84 15.93 8.02
CA THR A 213 1.09 14.80 8.60
C THR A 213 1.91 13.51 8.50
N ASN A 214 2.57 13.24 7.37
CA ASN A 214 3.43 12.06 7.24
C ASN A 214 4.70 12.13 8.09
N SER A 215 5.35 13.29 8.19
CA SER A 215 6.53 13.46 9.02
C SER A 215 6.22 13.22 10.50
N ILE A 216 5.12 13.77 11.01
CA ILE A 216 4.74 13.52 12.40
C ILE A 216 4.29 12.08 12.60
N PHE A 217 3.59 11.48 11.62
CA PHE A 217 3.20 10.07 11.65
C PHE A 217 4.43 9.16 11.86
N LEU A 218 5.50 9.38 11.11
CA LEU A 218 6.74 8.59 11.24
C LEU A 218 7.37 8.75 12.64
N LEU A 219 7.40 9.97 13.19
CA LEU A 219 7.87 10.19 14.57
C LEU A 219 7.03 9.47 15.61
N GLY A 220 5.70 9.53 15.50
CA GLY A 220 4.84 8.81 16.44
C GLY A 220 4.91 7.30 16.27
N ALA A 221 5.13 6.79 15.05
CA ALA A 221 5.37 5.37 14.81
C ALA A 221 6.67 4.91 15.49
N TYR A 222 7.74 5.71 15.40
CA TYR A 222 8.98 5.48 16.15
C TYR A 222 8.74 5.41 17.67
N MET A 223 7.94 6.34 18.22
CA MET A 223 7.60 6.31 19.64
C MET A 223 6.86 5.02 20.04
N VAL A 224 5.96 4.53 19.19
CA VAL A 224 5.22 3.28 19.45
C VAL A 224 6.14 2.06 19.38
N LEU A 225 6.98 1.98 18.34
CA LEU A 225 7.82 0.81 18.10
C LEU A 225 9.04 0.76 19.04
N GLU A 226 9.80 1.85 19.11
CA GLU A 226 11.12 1.88 19.76
C GLU A 226 11.08 2.40 21.22
N MET A 227 10.07 3.19 21.59
CA MET A 227 9.96 3.75 22.95
C MET A 227 8.84 3.13 23.79
N ASP A 228 8.21 2.08 23.28
CA ASP A 228 7.12 1.35 23.93
C ASP A 228 5.94 2.25 24.38
N ARG A 229 5.68 3.31 23.60
CA ARG A 229 4.52 4.18 23.83
C ARG A 229 3.25 3.53 23.30
N LYS A 230 2.14 3.74 24.03
CA LYS A 230 0.82 3.35 23.50
C LYS A 230 0.46 4.24 22.31
N GLY A 231 -0.34 3.73 21.38
CA GLY A 231 -0.72 4.48 20.17
C GLY A 231 -1.37 5.85 20.44
N HIS A 232 -2.08 6.03 21.58
CA HIS A 232 -2.63 7.32 21.97
C HIS A 232 -1.61 8.25 22.66
N GLU A 233 -0.55 7.70 23.26
CA GLU A 233 0.54 8.47 23.89
C GLU A 233 1.44 9.16 22.86
N ALA A 234 1.54 8.59 21.66
CA ALA A 234 2.27 9.19 20.53
C ALA A 234 1.75 10.59 20.16
N ASP A 235 0.48 10.91 20.46
CA ASP A 235 -0.08 12.24 20.22
C ASP A 235 0.15 13.26 21.35
N MET A 236 0.44 12.77 22.56
CA MET A 236 0.54 13.61 23.76
C MET A 236 1.49 14.81 23.60
N PRO A 237 2.68 14.67 22.98
CA PRO A 237 3.62 15.79 22.82
C PRO A 237 3.04 17.01 22.11
N LEU A 238 2.04 16.83 21.25
CA LEU A 238 1.41 17.89 20.47
C LEU A 238 -0.08 18.10 20.81
N SER A 239 -0.55 17.49 21.91
CA SER A 239 -1.94 17.55 22.35
C SER A 239 -2.41 18.98 22.69
N GLN A 240 -1.49 19.85 23.13
CA GLN A 240 -1.82 21.24 23.47
C GLN A 240 -1.82 22.17 22.26
N VAL A 241 -1.42 21.71 21.08
CA VAL A 241 -1.29 22.54 19.87
C VAL A 241 -2.62 22.60 19.11
N HIS A 242 -3.24 23.79 19.03
CA HIS A 242 -4.49 24.00 18.31
C HIS A 242 -4.51 25.26 17.42
N PRO A 243 -5.27 25.27 16.31
CA PRO A 243 -5.93 24.10 15.71
C PRO A 243 -4.92 23.04 15.31
N ARG A 244 -5.36 21.77 15.29
CA ARG A 244 -4.47 20.65 14.98
C ARG A 244 -3.89 20.84 13.57
N PRO A 245 -2.56 20.89 13.42
CA PRO A 245 -1.94 21.26 12.15
C PRO A 245 -1.88 20.10 11.16
N PHE A 246 -2.49 18.96 11.47
CA PHE A 246 -2.44 17.74 10.67
C PHE A 246 -3.73 17.55 9.89
N GLU A 247 -3.62 16.95 8.71
CA GLU A 247 -4.75 16.63 7.85
C GLU A 247 -5.13 15.16 8.08
N PRO A 248 -6.42 14.82 8.26
CA PRO A 248 -6.85 13.43 8.25
C PRO A 248 -6.46 12.76 6.93
N TYR A 249 -6.05 11.50 7.01
CA TYR A 249 -5.83 10.68 5.82
C TYR A 249 -7.17 10.39 5.14
N ARG A 250 -7.15 10.44 3.80
CA ARG A 250 -8.28 10.09 2.93
C ARG A 250 -8.02 8.79 2.18
N ASP A 251 -9.04 8.26 1.54
CA ASP A 251 -8.94 7.09 0.67
C ASP A 251 -8.39 7.42 -0.73
N ALA A 252 -8.07 6.36 -1.48
CA ALA A 252 -7.52 6.41 -2.83
C ALA A 252 -8.60 6.68 -3.89
N THR A 253 -9.25 7.85 -3.79
CA THR A 253 -10.23 8.35 -4.77
C THR A 253 -10.00 9.83 -5.07
N PHE A 254 -10.54 10.30 -6.19
CA PHE A 254 -10.65 11.75 -6.48
C PHE A 254 -11.89 12.39 -5.85
N GLU A 255 -12.83 11.57 -5.36
CA GLU A 255 -14.06 12.06 -4.75
C GLU A 255 -13.80 12.67 -3.37
N PRO A 256 -14.60 13.66 -2.93
CA PRO A 256 -14.49 14.22 -1.60
C PRO A 256 -14.52 13.13 -0.52
N SER A 257 -13.57 13.18 0.41
CA SER A 257 -13.52 12.20 1.48
C SER A 257 -14.75 12.33 2.38
N CYS A 258 -15.40 11.20 2.64
CA CYS A 258 -16.53 11.09 3.57
C CYS A 258 -16.13 10.44 4.90
N PHE A 259 -14.84 10.19 5.12
CA PHE A 259 -14.33 9.45 6.26
C PHE A 259 -12.95 9.96 6.66
N ASP A 260 -12.87 10.63 7.81
CA ASP A 260 -11.62 11.18 8.32
C ASP A 260 -10.82 10.12 9.07
N LEU A 261 -9.70 9.63 8.55
CA LEU A 261 -8.79 8.74 9.29
C LEU A 261 -7.69 9.57 9.97
N HIS A 262 -7.69 9.67 11.30
CA HIS A 262 -6.70 10.47 12.01
C HIS A 262 -5.40 9.69 12.24
N ILE A 263 -4.28 10.42 12.38
CA ILE A 263 -2.96 9.81 12.62
C ILE A 263 -2.98 8.91 13.88
N SER A 264 -3.69 9.33 14.92
CA SER A 264 -3.85 8.55 16.15
C SER A 264 -4.48 7.18 15.93
N ASP A 265 -5.37 7.04 14.95
CA ASP A 265 -6.00 5.76 14.62
C ASP A 265 -4.99 4.81 13.97
N VAL A 266 -4.10 5.36 13.13
CA VAL A 266 -3.02 4.61 12.48
C VAL A 266 -2.00 4.12 13.52
N TRP A 267 -1.58 4.99 14.45
CA TRP A 267 -0.68 4.58 15.54
C TRP A 267 -1.27 3.53 16.45
N LYS A 268 -2.58 3.58 16.75
CA LYS A 268 -3.26 2.52 17.50
C LYS A 268 -3.28 1.20 16.73
N GLY A 269 -3.48 1.25 15.41
CA GLY A 269 -3.37 0.06 14.55
C GLY A 269 -1.98 -0.57 14.58
N ILE A 270 -0.92 0.25 14.46
CA ILE A 270 0.47 -0.19 14.59
C ILE A 270 0.76 -0.75 15.98
N ALA A 271 0.31 -0.08 17.04
CA ALA A 271 0.49 -0.53 18.42
C ALA A 271 -0.15 -1.91 18.63
N ARG A 272 -1.37 -2.14 18.10
CA ARG A 272 -2.02 -3.44 18.17
C ARG A 272 -1.26 -4.51 17.37
N ALA A 273 -0.76 -4.19 16.18
CA ALA A 273 0.08 -5.12 15.42
C ALA A 273 1.37 -5.49 16.18
N LYS A 274 2.00 -4.52 16.88
CA LYS A 274 3.14 -4.77 17.78
C LYS A 274 2.75 -5.68 18.95
N GLU A 275 1.63 -5.42 19.62
CA GLU A 275 1.11 -6.26 20.72
C GLU A 275 0.84 -7.71 20.29
N LEU A 276 0.46 -7.91 19.03
CA LEU A 276 0.26 -9.23 18.42
C LEU A 276 1.55 -9.89 17.94
N GLY A 277 2.71 -9.24 18.12
CA GLY A 277 4.01 -9.74 17.69
C GLY A 277 4.22 -9.67 16.17
N TRP A 278 3.41 -8.94 15.40
CA TRP A 278 3.55 -8.88 13.94
C TRP A 278 4.73 -8.03 13.48
N LEU A 279 5.21 -7.14 14.34
CA LEU A 279 6.29 -6.20 14.08
C LEU A 279 7.54 -6.49 14.92
N ASP A 280 7.56 -7.62 15.62
CA ASP A 280 8.71 -8.09 16.40
C ASP A 280 9.45 -9.13 15.55
N PRO A 281 10.70 -8.88 15.09
CA PRO A 281 11.47 -9.82 14.27
C PRO A 281 11.70 -11.19 14.93
N ASP A 282 11.64 -11.28 16.26
CA ASP A 282 11.81 -12.53 17.00
C ASP A 282 10.51 -13.34 17.13
N SER A 283 9.38 -12.77 16.68
CA SER A 283 8.07 -13.41 16.73
C SER A 283 7.90 -14.45 15.61
N PRO A 284 7.25 -15.61 15.89
CA PRO A 284 6.89 -16.56 14.83
C PRO A 284 5.82 -16.00 13.86
N ASP A 285 5.14 -14.93 14.26
CA ASP A 285 4.12 -14.24 13.46
C ASP A 285 4.64 -12.89 12.94
N ALA A 286 5.97 -12.71 12.86
CA ALA A 286 6.58 -11.50 12.33
C ALA A 286 6.29 -11.33 10.84
N ILE A 287 6.10 -10.09 10.40
CA ILE A 287 6.18 -9.72 8.99
C ILE A 287 7.65 -9.69 8.60
N ASP A 288 8.02 -10.47 7.58
CA ASP A 288 9.33 -10.37 6.94
C ASP A 288 9.39 -9.08 6.11
N LEU A 289 10.27 -8.17 6.50
CA LEU A 289 10.43 -6.88 5.85
C LEU A 289 11.09 -6.98 4.48
N GLU A 290 12.00 -7.93 4.27
CA GLU A 290 12.64 -8.15 2.96
C GLU A 290 11.61 -8.72 1.98
N GLU A 291 10.79 -9.67 2.44
CA GLU A 291 9.67 -10.18 1.67
C GLU A 291 8.65 -9.07 1.35
N TYR A 292 8.30 -8.25 2.35
CA TYR A 292 7.43 -7.10 2.17
C TYR A 292 7.95 -6.15 1.08
N GLU A 293 9.21 -5.72 1.17
CA GLU A 293 9.82 -4.80 0.20
C GLU A 293 9.91 -5.41 -1.21
N HIS A 294 10.14 -6.73 -1.30
CA HIS A 294 10.12 -7.44 -2.58
C HIS A 294 8.77 -7.32 -3.28
N TYR A 295 7.67 -7.55 -2.55
CA TYR A 295 6.32 -7.58 -3.13
C TYR A 295 5.60 -6.22 -3.16
N ASP A 296 6.09 -5.22 -2.42
CA ASP A 296 5.63 -3.84 -2.58
C ASP A 296 5.93 -3.31 -3.99
N ASN A 297 7.00 -3.80 -4.62
CA ASN A 297 7.23 -3.55 -6.04
C ASN A 297 6.07 -4.16 -6.88
N PRO A 298 5.30 -3.34 -7.62
CA PRO A 298 4.19 -3.82 -8.45
C PRO A 298 4.60 -4.84 -9.50
N GLY A 299 5.89 -4.80 -9.88
CA GLY A 299 6.50 -5.70 -10.84
C GLY A 299 6.58 -7.15 -10.36
N ASN A 300 6.50 -7.39 -9.06
CA ASN A 300 6.79 -8.68 -8.42
C ASN A 300 5.55 -9.42 -7.93
N GLY A 301 4.35 -8.93 -8.24
CA GLY A 301 3.08 -9.61 -7.91
C GLY A 301 2.06 -8.70 -7.24
N ASP A 302 2.46 -7.51 -6.76
CA ASP A 302 1.58 -6.55 -6.10
C ASP A 302 0.71 -7.22 -5.01
N LEU A 303 1.39 -7.77 -4.00
CA LEU A 303 0.78 -8.53 -2.91
C LEU A 303 1.38 -8.13 -1.57
N HIS A 304 0.61 -8.26 -0.50
CA HIS A 304 1.08 -8.04 0.86
C HIS A 304 0.38 -8.98 1.84
N MET A 305 1.14 -9.51 2.80
CA MET A 305 0.59 -10.24 3.93
C MET A 305 0.01 -9.25 4.94
N ILE A 306 -1.31 -9.18 5.04
CA ILE A 306 -2.01 -8.22 5.93
C ILE A 306 -2.14 -8.77 7.35
N VAL A 307 -2.31 -10.09 7.45
CA VAL A 307 -2.33 -10.84 8.70
C VAL A 307 -1.29 -11.94 8.57
N PRO A 308 -0.19 -11.89 9.35
CA PRO A 308 0.89 -12.87 9.28
C PRO A 308 0.37 -14.30 9.35
N ASN A 309 0.94 -15.17 8.51
CA ASN A 309 0.58 -16.58 8.41
C ASN A 309 -0.91 -16.88 8.15
N LYS A 310 -1.71 -15.88 7.73
CA LYS A 310 -3.16 -16.06 7.58
C LYS A 310 -3.81 -15.43 6.37
N ILE A 311 -3.53 -14.17 6.05
CA ILE A 311 -4.21 -13.48 4.95
C ILE A 311 -3.24 -12.66 4.09
N ILE A 312 -3.28 -12.90 2.78
CA ILE A 312 -2.61 -12.10 1.77
C ILE A 312 -3.64 -11.34 0.94
N ALA A 313 -3.42 -10.04 0.74
CA ALA A 313 -4.13 -9.23 -0.24
C ALA A 313 -3.27 -9.07 -1.49
N PHE A 314 -3.81 -9.33 -2.68
CA PHE A 314 -3.05 -9.23 -3.92
C PHE A 314 -3.87 -8.69 -5.10
N LYS A 315 -3.17 -8.25 -6.15
CA LYS A 315 -3.77 -7.83 -7.42
C LYS A 315 -4.39 -8.99 -8.18
N GLY A 316 -5.57 -8.77 -8.75
CA GLY A 316 -6.30 -9.78 -9.50
C GLY A 316 -5.56 -10.28 -10.74
N PRO A 317 -5.34 -11.60 -10.90
CA PRO A 317 -4.75 -12.18 -12.11
C PRO A 317 -5.63 -12.03 -13.36
N VAL A 318 -5.03 -12.24 -14.53
CA VAL A 318 -5.68 -12.21 -15.84
C VAL A 318 -5.23 -13.43 -16.66
N GLY A 319 -6.17 -14.17 -17.25
CA GLY A 319 -5.88 -15.40 -18.00
C GLY A 319 -5.35 -15.16 -19.41
N ASP A 320 -5.83 -14.10 -20.07
CA ASP A 320 -5.55 -13.84 -21.49
C ASP A 320 -4.32 -12.94 -21.68
N LEU A 321 -3.15 -13.40 -21.21
CA LEU A 321 -1.90 -12.68 -21.43
C LEU A 321 -1.27 -13.02 -22.80
N PRO A 322 -0.65 -12.05 -23.50
CA PRO A 322 0.00 -12.28 -24.79
C PRO A 322 1.07 -13.37 -24.72
N ASP A 323 1.08 -14.24 -25.74
CA ASP A 323 2.08 -15.29 -25.96
C ASP A 323 2.20 -16.32 -24.82
N GLY A 324 1.16 -16.47 -23.99
CA GLY A 324 1.14 -17.41 -22.87
C GLY A 324 2.14 -17.07 -21.75
N ARG A 325 2.54 -15.80 -21.66
CA ARG A 325 3.47 -15.32 -20.63
C ARG A 325 2.83 -15.30 -19.25
N ASP A 326 3.68 -15.43 -18.23
CA ASP A 326 3.23 -15.34 -16.82
C ASP A 326 2.96 -13.91 -16.38
N TRP A 327 3.52 -12.92 -17.07
CA TRP A 327 3.23 -11.51 -16.84
C TRP A 327 3.35 -10.70 -18.13
N TYR A 328 2.67 -9.55 -18.19
CA TYR A 328 2.70 -8.64 -19.32
C TYR A 328 2.45 -7.19 -18.87
N ASP A 329 3.25 -6.26 -19.40
CA ASP A 329 3.09 -4.84 -19.14
C ASP A 329 2.25 -4.20 -20.26
N ARG A 330 1.16 -3.54 -19.91
CA ARG A 330 0.31 -2.75 -20.82
C ARG A 330 0.11 -1.36 -20.22
N ASN A 331 0.40 -0.31 -20.97
CA ASN A 331 0.28 1.08 -20.50
C ASN A 331 0.93 1.29 -19.13
N SER A 332 2.15 0.78 -18.94
CA SER A 332 2.84 0.87 -17.65
C SER A 332 2.15 0.17 -16.46
N VAL A 333 1.30 -0.81 -16.76
CA VAL A 333 0.68 -1.68 -15.75
C VAL A 333 1.06 -3.12 -15.99
N ARG A 334 1.73 -3.72 -15.00
CA ARG A 334 1.97 -5.15 -14.99
C ARG A 334 0.71 -5.93 -14.66
N SER A 335 0.39 -6.89 -15.51
CA SER A 335 -0.64 -7.90 -15.30
C SER A 335 0.01 -9.27 -15.14
N PHE A 336 -0.59 -10.13 -14.31
CA PHE A 336 -0.05 -11.43 -13.97
C PHE A 336 -1.04 -12.54 -14.34
N HIS A 337 -0.55 -13.61 -14.94
CA HIS A 337 -1.30 -14.84 -15.11
C HIS A 337 -1.37 -15.57 -13.76
N PRO A 338 -2.44 -16.33 -13.43
CA PRO A 338 -2.51 -17.10 -12.18
C PRO A 338 -1.29 -17.99 -11.92
N ARG A 339 -0.69 -18.53 -13.00
CA ARG A 339 0.55 -19.33 -12.97
C ARG A 339 1.71 -18.63 -12.27
N PHE A 340 1.82 -17.31 -12.42
CA PHE A 340 2.88 -16.51 -11.81
C PHE A 340 2.91 -16.68 -10.28
N TYR A 341 1.73 -16.83 -9.67
CA TYR A 341 1.60 -16.91 -8.23
C TYR A 341 1.79 -18.31 -7.67
N LEU A 342 1.89 -19.38 -8.47
CA LEU A 342 1.87 -20.74 -7.94
C LEU A 342 3.04 -21.03 -6.99
N ASP A 343 4.26 -20.74 -7.43
CA ASP A 343 5.46 -20.96 -6.60
C ASP A 343 5.44 -20.07 -5.36
N ILE A 344 5.09 -18.79 -5.54
CA ILE A 344 4.94 -17.80 -4.46
C ILE A 344 3.92 -18.29 -3.42
N PHE A 345 2.75 -18.75 -3.86
CA PHE A 345 1.67 -19.20 -3.00
C PHE A 345 2.01 -20.51 -2.29
N HIS A 346 2.77 -21.39 -2.92
CA HIS A 346 3.27 -22.59 -2.26
C HIS A 346 4.29 -22.26 -1.16
N GLU A 347 5.21 -21.34 -1.43
CA GLU A 347 6.22 -20.87 -0.46
C GLU A 347 5.55 -20.16 0.73
N MET A 348 4.59 -19.28 0.45
CA MET A 348 3.81 -18.56 1.47
C MET A 348 2.74 -19.41 2.16
N GLY A 349 2.65 -20.72 1.88
CA GLY A 349 1.70 -21.61 2.53
C GLY A 349 0.21 -21.32 2.23
N VAL A 350 -0.09 -20.72 1.08
CA VAL A 350 -1.46 -20.45 0.63
C VAL A 350 -2.18 -21.76 0.32
N LYS A 351 -3.37 -21.91 0.91
CA LYS A 351 -4.25 -23.07 0.72
C LYS A 351 -5.57 -22.73 0.04
N CYS A 352 -5.97 -21.46 0.05
CA CYS A 352 -7.20 -21.02 -0.58
C CYS A 352 -7.02 -19.65 -1.24
N VAL A 353 -7.55 -19.50 -2.45
CA VAL A 353 -7.72 -18.22 -3.14
C VAL A 353 -9.19 -17.81 -3.12
N VAL A 354 -9.46 -16.58 -2.68
CA VAL A 354 -10.79 -15.96 -2.71
C VAL A 354 -10.83 -14.86 -3.76
N ARG A 355 -11.74 -14.99 -4.73
CA ARG A 355 -11.96 -14.00 -5.80
C ARG A 355 -13.25 -13.21 -5.56
N LEU A 356 -13.14 -11.88 -5.57
CA LEU A 356 -14.25 -10.95 -5.31
C LEU A 356 -14.78 -10.22 -6.55
N ASN A 357 -14.10 -10.33 -7.68
CA ASN A 357 -14.45 -9.68 -8.94
C ASN A 357 -14.89 -10.69 -10.01
N GLU A 358 -15.33 -10.17 -11.15
CA GLU A 358 -15.64 -10.99 -12.32
C GLU A 358 -14.48 -11.93 -12.65
N ALA A 359 -14.79 -13.13 -13.13
CA ALA A 359 -13.78 -14.09 -13.54
C ALA A 359 -12.98 -13.56 -14.73
N LYS A 360 -11.74 -13.13 -14.47
CA LYS A 360 -10.75 -12.72 -15.49
C LYS A 360 -9.72 -13.80 -15.80
N TYR A 361 -9.83 -14.96 -15.16
CA TYR A 361 -8.95 -16.12 -15.34
C TYR A 361 -9.68 -17.42 -14.95
N ASP A 362 -9.17 -18.56 -15.40
CA ASP A 362 -9.69 -19.87 -15.00
C ASP A 362 -9.19 -20.25 -13.59
N ARG A 363 -10.12 -20.42 -12.65
CA ARG A 363 -9.85 -20.88 -11.27
C ARG A 363 -9.17 -22.24 -11.21
N ASN A 364 -9.33 -23.07 -12.24
CA ASN A 364 -8.75 -24.41 -12.25
C ASN A 364 -7.22 -24.36 -12.21
N VAL A 365 -6.58 -23.28 -12.66
CA VAL A 365 -5.12 -23.12 -12.55
C VAL A 365 -4.65 -23.24 -11.10
N PHE A 366 -5.40 -22.72 -10.13
CA PHE A 366 -5.08 -22.90 -8.71
C PHE A 366 -5.50 -24.28 -8.20
N LYS A 367 -6.73 -24.72 -8.53
CA LYS A 367 -7.28 -25.99 -8.03
C LYS A 367 -6.46 -27.21 -8.43
N THR A 368 -5.99 -27.28 -9.68
CA THR A 368 -5.18 -28.40 -10.15
C THR A 368 -3.78 -28.41 -9.54
N ASN A 369 -3.37 -27.31 -8.90
CA ASN A 369 -2.12 -27.18 -8.15
C ASN A 369 -2.37 -27.21 -6.63
N GLY A 370 -3.46 -27.82 -6.16
CA GLY A 370 -3.70 -28.05 -4.73
C GLY A 370 -4.04 -26.80 -3.92
N ILE A 371 -4.45 -25.71 -4.58
CA ILE A 371 -4.93 -24.49 -3.93
C ILE A 371 -6.44 -24.39 -4.15
N GLU A 372 -7.21 -24.43 -3.06
CA GLU A 372 -8.67 -24.27 -3.14
C GLU A 372 -9.05 -22.91 -3.71
N HIS A 373 -10.22 -22.83 -4.33
CA HIS A 373 -10.66 -21.58 -4.96
C HIS A 373 -12.14 -21.32 -4.74
N VAL A 374 -12.44 -20.14 -4.18
CA VAL A 374 -13.78 -19.68 -3.81
C VAL A 374 -14.10 -18.35 -4.49
N ASP A 375 -15.23 -18.31 -5.19
CA ASP A 375 -15.78 -17.08 -5.77
C ASP A 375 -16.79 -16.46 -4.79
N LEU A 376 -16.56 -15.21 -4.38
CA LEU A 376 -17.44 -14.39 -3.53
C LEU A 376 -17.66 -13.02 -4.20
N TYR A 377 -18.21 -13.06 -5.41
CA TYR A 377 -18.41 -11.87 -6.26
C TYR A 377 -19.37 -10.85 -5.63
N PHE A 378 -18.97 -9.58 -5.66
CA PHE A 378 -19.87 -8.43 -5.52
C PHE A 378 -19.34 -7.22 -6.30
N ASP A 379 -20.25 -6.30 -6.64
CA ASP A 379 -19.98 -5.19 -7.57
C ASP A 379 -18.89 -4.24 -7.05
N ASP A 380 -18.12 -3.68 -7.98
CA ASP A 380 -17.04 -2.76 -7.64
C ASP A 380 -17.57 -1.48 -6.99
N CYS A 381 -16.78 -0.89 -6.09
CA CYS A 381 -17.15 0.31 -5.33
C CYS A 381 -18.44 0.18 -4.47
N THR A 382 -18.92 -1.04 -4.23
CA THR A 382 -20.04 -1.32 -3.30
C THR A 382 -19.55 -1.99 -2.01
N VAL A 383 -20.49 -2.30 -1.10
CA VAL A 383 -20.22 -3.01 0.17
C VAL A 383 -20.63 -4.48 0.07
N PRO A 384 -19.93 -5.40 0.74
CA PRO A 384 -20.21 -6.83 0.63
C PRO A 384 -21.59 -7.18 1.21
N PRO A 385 -22.39 -7.99 0.51
CA PRO A 385 -23.60 -8.59 1.07
C PRO A 385 -23.33 -9.41 2.34
N PRO A 386 -24.27 -9.45 3.30
CA PRO A 386 -24.13 -10.19 4.56
C PRO A 386 -23.67 -11.65 4.40
N GLN A 387 -24.24 -12.35 3.41
CA GLN A 387 -23.90 -13.73 3.09
C GLN A 387 -22.47 -13.89 2.59
N ILE A 388 -21.93 -12.88 1.89
CA ILE A 388 -20.53 -12.86 1.44
C ILE A 388 -19.60 -12.63 2.64
N VAL A 389 -19.95 -11.72 3.55
CA VAL A 389 -19.21 -11.50 4.80
C VAL A 389 -19.11 -12.80 5.59
N VAL A 390 -20.25 -13.45 5.86
CA VAL A 390 -20.30 -14.71 6.61
C VAL A 390 -19.49 -15.80 5.92
N ARG A 391 -19.66 -15.95 4.60
CA ARG A 391 -18.94 -16.98 3.86
C ARG A 391 -17.43 -16.74 3.82
N PHE A 392 -17.01 -15.48 3.70
CA PHE A 392 -15.60 -15.12 3.76
C PHE A 392 -14.97 -15.49 5.10
N LEU A 393 -15.60 -15.08 6.21
CA LEU A 393 -15.12 -15.40 7.56
C LEU A 393 -14.98 -16.91 7.77
N GLN A 394 -15.96 -17.71 7.32
CA GLN A 394 -15.85 -19.18 7.34
C GLN A 394 -14.65 -19.72 6.58
N VAL A 395 -14.41 -19.22 5.37
CA VAL A 395 -13.31 -19.70 4.52
C VAL A 395 -11.98 -19.42 5.22
N VAL A 396 -11.80 -18.21 5.73
CA VAL A 396 -10.59 -17.84 6.47
C VAL A 396 -10.43 -18.70 7.73
N GLU A 397 -11.46 -18.81 8.56
CA GLU A 397 -11.38 -19.51 9.85
C GLU A 397 -11.16 -21.03 9.70
N ARG A 398 -11.69 -21.65 8.63
CA ARG A 398 -11.56 -23.10 8.38
C ARG A 398 -10.30 -23.48 7.60
N THR A 399 -9.67 -22.53 6.93
CA THR A 399 -8.47 -22.82 6.15
C THR A 399 -7.26 -22.96 7.07
N GLU A 400 -6.70 -24.15 7.13
CA GLU A 400 -5.43 -24.47 7.80
C GLU A 400 -4.25 -24.05 6.91
N GLY A 401 -3.96 -22.75 6.93
CA GLY A 401 -2.92 -22.10 6.14
C GLY A 401 -3.35 -20.70 5.72
N VAL A 402 -2.67 -20.16 4.70
CA VAL A 402 -2.90 -18.79 4.25
C VAL A 402 -4.06 -18.73 3.24
N VAL A 403 -4.91 -17.71 3.38
CA VAL A 403 -5.93 -17.35 2.40
C VAL A 403 -5.46 -16.13 1.61
N ALA A 404 -5.30 -16.29 0.30
CA ALA A 404 -5.00 -15.19 -0.61
C ALA A 404 -6.31 -14.63 -1.18
N ILE A 405 -6.60 -13.35 -0.95
CA ILE A 405 -7.84 -12.70 -1.38
C ILE A 405 -7.54 -11.57 -2.37
N HIS A 406 -8.32 -11.51 -3.45
CA HIS A 406 -8.20 -10.44 -4.44
C HIS A 406 -9.56 -9.96 -4.98
N CYS A 407 -9.56 -8.72 -5.46
CA CYS A 407 -10.56 -8.18 -6.35
C CYS A 407 -9.91 -7.83 -7.70
N LYS A 408 -10.08 -6.61 -8.20
CA LYS A 408 -9.30 -6.11 -9.35
C LYS A 408 -7.91 -5.64 -8.91
N ALA A 409 -7.84 -4.60 -8.08
CA ALA A 409 -6.58 -4.03 -7.56
C ALA A 409 -6.16 -4.59 -6.20
N GLY A 410 -7.01 -5.39 -5.54
CA GLY A 410 -6.72 -5.92 -4.20
C GLY A 410 -6.77 -4.85 -3.09
N LEU A 411 -7.57 -3.79 -3.26
CA LEU A 411 -7.64 -2.64 -2.33
C LEU A 411 -9.00 -2.48 -1.65
N GLY A 412 -10.04 -2.02 -2.37
CA GLY A 412 -11.35 -1.70 -1.78
C GLY A 412 -12.10 -2.93 -1.24
N ARG A 413 -12.69 -3.74 -2.14
CA ARG A 413 -13.46 -4.95 -1.77
C ARG A 413 -12.65 -5.93 -0.91
N THR A 414 -11.38 -6.12 -1.28
CA THR A 414 -10.43 -6.97 -0.55
C THR A 414 -10.19 -6.44 0.86
N GLY A 415 -9.76 -5.18 1.01
CA GLY A 415 -9.52 -4.57 2.31
C GLY A 415 -10.77 -4.54 3.19
N THR A 416 -11.96 -4.37 2.61
CA THR A 416 -13.23 -4.38 3.36
C THR A 416 -13.42 -5.71 4.10
N LEU A 417 -13.30 -6.84 3.39
CA LEU A 417 -13.48 -8.16 4.00
C LEU A 417 -12.36 -8.49 4.99
N ILE A 418 -11.10 -8.16 4.68
CA ILE A 418 -9.98 -8.36 5.61
C ILE A 418 -10.17 -7.51 6.87
N GLY A 419 -10.63 -6.27 6.72
CA GLY A 419 -10.92 -5.37 7.83
C GLY A 419 -11.97 -5.93 8.79
N LEU A 420 -13.06 -6.51 8.27
CA LEU A 420 -14.04 -7.20 9.10
C LEU A 420 -13.43 -8.36 9.89
N TYR A 421 -12.52 -9.13 9.28
CA TYR A 421 -11.79 -10.20 9.96
C TYR A 421 -10.84 -9.65 11.04
N LEU A 422 -10.10 -8.57 10.76
CA LEU A 422 -9.23 -7.91 11.76
C LEU A 422 -10.02 -7.47 13.00
N MET A 423 -11.20 -6.89 12.81
CA MET A 423 -12.08 -6.51 13.91
C MET A 423 -12.58 -7.73 14.68
N LYS A 424 -13.03 -8.78 13.97
CA LYS A 424 -13.57 -9.99 14.61
C LYS A 424 -12.51 -10.81 15.35
N ALA A 425 -11.38 -11.07 14.72
CA ALA A 425 -10.38 -12.01 15.21
C ALA A 425 -9.39 -11.36 16.19
N TYR A 426 -9.08 -10.07 16.00
CA TYR A 426 -8.03 -9.37 16.76
C TYR A 426 -8.50 -8.10 17.45
N GLY A 427 -9.80 -7.79 17.40
CA GLY A 427 -10.39 -6.68 18.16
C GLY A 427 -9.93 -5.29 17.71
N PHE A 428 -9.42 -5.12 16.49
CA PHE A 428 -9.19 -3.79 15.92
C PHE A 428 -10.50 -2.99 15.88
N THR A 429 -10.45 -1.67 16.12
CA THR A 429 -11.55 -0.79 15.66
C THR A 429 -11.51 -0.69 14.13
N ALA A 430 -12.58 -0.22 13.49
CA ALA A 430 -12.63 -0.02 12.05
C ALA A 430 -11.53 0.95 11.59
N ARG A 431 -11.29 2.02 12.35
CA ARG A 431 -10.25 3.02 12.04
C ARG A 431 -8.85 2.45 12.21
N GLU A 432 -8.61 1.67 13.27
CA GLU A 432 -7.34 0.98 13.47
C GLU A 432 -7.09 -0.04 12.35
N ALA A 433 -8.10 -0.81 11.94
CA ALA A 433 -7.99 -1.79 10.87
C ALA A 433 -7.68 -1.11 9.52
N ILE A 434 -8.38 -0.02 9.18
CA ILE A 434 -8.10 0.76 7.96
C ILE A 434 -6.69 1.35 8.02
N GLY A 435 -6.30 1.94 9.15
CA GLY A 435 -4.97 2.49 9.37
C GLY A 435 -3.86 1.45 9.18
N TRP A 436 -3.99 0.30 9.85
CA TRP A 436 -3.07 -0.83 9.70
C TRP A 436 -2.99 -1.30 8.24
N MET A 437 -4.13 -1.58 7.62
CA MET A 437 -4.16 -2.04 6.23
C MET A 437 -3.54 -1.04 5.27
N ARG A 438 -3.66 0.28 5.50
CA ARG A 438 -3.02 1.30 4.65
C ARG A 438 -1.53 1.47 4.90
N VAL A 439 -1.03 1.16 6.09
CA VAL A 439 0.42 1.07 6.35
C VAL A 439 0.99 -0.16 5.64
N VAL A 440 0.33 -1.31 5.71
CA VAL A 440 0.81 -2.53 5.05
C VAL A 440 0.60 -2.46 3.53
N ARG A 441 -0.60 -2.13 3.07
CA ARG A 441 -0.98 -2.04 1.65
C ARG A 441 -1.72 -0.72 1.40
N PRO A 442 -1.00 0.35 1.01
CA PRO A 442 -1.57 1.67 0.73
C PRO A 442 -2.79 1.62 -0.20
N GLY A 443 -3.75 2.52 0.03
CA GLY A 443 -5.00 2.60 -0.74
C GLY A 443 -6.11 1.61 -0.34
N SER A 444 -5.87 0.73 0.64
CA SER A 444 -6.88 -0.23 1.12
C SER A 444 -8.13 0.45 1.69
N VAL A 445 -9.30 -0.13 1.39
CA VAL A 445 -10.67 0.33 1.76
C VAL A 445 -11.04 1.69 1.15
N ILE A 446 -12.05 1.69 0.28
CA ILE A 446 -12.32 2.82 -0.63
C ILE A 446 -13.77 3.30 -0.53
N GLY A 447 -13.97 4.62 -0.51
CA GLY A 447 -15.28 5.26 -0.54
C GLY A 447 -16.22 4.80 0.58
N VAL A 448 -17.43 4.38 0.19
CA VAL A 448 -18.52 3.94 1.10
C VAL A 448 -18.15 2.75 1.99
N GLN A 449 -17.12 1.99 1.62
CA GLN A 449 -16.66 0.82 2.39
C GLN A 449 -16.08 1.21 3.75
N GLN A 450 -15.53 2.43 3.87
CA GLN A 450 -14.96 2.93 5.13
C GLN A 450 -16.05 3.09 6.20
N GLN A 451 -17.15 3.75 5.85
CA GLN A 451 -18.28 3.93 6.76
C GLN A 451 -18.95 2.59 7.07
N PHE A 452 -19.10 1.72 6.07
CA PHE A 452 -19.63 0.37 6.29
C PHE A 452 -18.81 -0.41 7.34
N MET A 453 -17.48 -0.35 7.29
CA MET A 453 -16.65 -0.99 8.31
C MET A 453 -16.91 -0.41 9.71
N ALA A 454 -17.02 0.91 9.83
CA ALA A 454 -17.33 1.56 11.11
C ALA A 454 -18.71 1.11 11.65
N ASP A 455 -19.71 0.98 10.78
CA ASP A 455 -21.04 0.53 11.17
C ASP A 455 -21.08 -0.94 11.59
N GLN A 456 -20.15 -1.76 11.09
CA GLN A 456 -20.04 -3.19 11.43
C GLN A 456 -19.12 -3.49 12.61
N GLU A 457 -18.40 -2.50 13.15
CA GLU A 457 -17.41 -2.69 14.22
C GLU A 457 -17.98 -3.45 15.42
N ALA A 458 -19.08 -2.95 16.00
CA ALA A 458 -19.72 -3.57 17.15
C ALA A 458 -20.27 -4.97 16.86
N THR A 459 -20.68 -5.25 15.62
CA THR A 459 -21.12 -6.59 15.19
C THR A 459 -19.93 -7.55 15.15
N MET A 460 -18.81 -7.13 14.57
CA MET A 460 -17.61 -7.96 14.47
C MET A 460 -16.96 -8.21 15.83
N HIS A 461 -16.89 -7.22 16.72
CA HIS A 461 -16.37 -7.40 18.08
C HIS A 461 -17.19 -8.41 18.88
N ARG A 462 -18.52 -8.30 18.90
CA ARG A 462 -19.39 -9.27 19.59
C ARG A 462 -19.23 -10.69 19.04
N ALA A 463 -19.12 -10.81 17.71
CA ALA A 463 -18.88 -12.10 17.07
C ALA A 463 -17.51 -12.71 17.45
N GLY A 464 -16.49 -11.87 17.66
CA GLY A 464 -15.18 -12.26 18.16
C GLY A 464 -15.18 -12.69 19.62
N GLU A 465 -15.83 -11.92 20.49
CA GLU A 465 -15.95 -12.21 21.92
C GLU A 465 -16.63 -13.56 22.18
N ARG A 466 -17.72 -13.86 21.47
CA ARG A 466 -18.43 -15.16 21.57
C ARG A 466 -17.57 -16.34 21.13
N ALA A 467 -16.62 -16.12 20.23
CA ALA A 467 -15.70 -17.14 19.77
C ALA A 467 -14.65 -17.51 20.82
N GLY A 468 -14.52 -16.73 21.90
CA GLY A 468 -13.57 -17.01 23.00
C GLY A 468 -12.11 -17.07 22.55
N GLY A 469 -11.74 -16.36 21.48
CA GLY A 469 -10.41 -16.41 20.89
C GLY A 469 -10.06 -17.74 20.19
N ARG A 470 -11.03 -18.64 19.99
CA ARG A 470 -10.91 -19.84 19.13
C ARG A 470 -11.87 -19.71 17.95
N PRO A 471 -11.57 -20.29 16.77
CA PRO A 471 -12.50 -20.23 15.65
C PRO A 471 -13.81 -20.92 16.06
N PRO A 472 -14.97 -20.25 16.02
CA PRO A 472 -16.21 -20.87 16.41
C PRO A 472 -16.77 -21.67 15.23
N GLU A 473 -17.30 -22.86 15.49
CA GLU A 473 -18.14 -23.57 14.51
C GLU A 473 -19.45 -22.82 14.21
N SER A 474 -19.85 -21.85 15.04
CA SER A 474 -21.10 -21.09 14.87
C SER A 474 -20.87 -19.69 14.28
N LEU A 475 -21.48 -19.49 13.12
CA LEU A 475 -21.59 -18.23 12.37
C LEU A 475 -22.32 -17.12 13.12
N LEU A 476 -22.20 -15.89 12.60
CA LEU A 476 -23.02 -14.73 12.96
C LEU A 476 -24.48 -15.13 13.23
N THR A 477 -25.04 -14.62 14.31
CA THR A 477 -26.45 -14.82 14.69
C THR A 477 -27.40 -14.16 13.70
N SER A 478 -28.68 -14.57 13.71
CA SER A 478 -29.72 -13.95 12.88
C SER A 478 -29.84 -12.44 13.07
N GLU A 479 -29.62 -11.94 14.29
CA GLU A 479 -29.63 -10.51 14.60
C GLU A 479 -28.42 -9.76 14.00
N GLU A 480 -27.24 -10.40 13.99
CA GLU A 480 -26.02 -9.84 13.37
C GLU A 480 -26.11 -9.85 11.85
N LEU A 481 -26.75 -10.88 11.29
CA LEU A 481 -27.13 -10.94 9.89
C LEU A 481 -28.14 -9.83 9.53
N GLU A 482 -29.15 -9.58 10.36
CA GLU A 482 -30.08 -8.47 10.18
C GLU A 482 -29.38 -7.11 10.21
N LYS A 483 -28.46 -6.89 11.16
CA LYS A 483 -27.64 -5.65 11.23
C LYS A 483 -26.76 -5.44 10.00
N LEU A 484 -26.23 -6.52 9.41
CA LEU A 484 -25.54 -6.44 8.12
C LEU A 484 -26.51 -6.07 6.98
N CYS A 485 -27.76 -6.54 7.01
CA CYS A 485 -28.77 -6.23 5.99
C CYS A 485 -29.27 -4.78 6.04
N ILE A 486 -29.50 -4.23 7.24
CA ILE A 486 -30.11 -2.89 7.43
C ILE A 486 -29.31 -1.77 6.74
N PHE A 487 -27.97 -1.88 6.71
CA PHE A 487 -27.14 -0.90 6.00
C PHE A 487 -27.36 -0.92 4.48
N GLN A 488 -27.55 -2.10 3.87
CA GLN A 488 -27.80 -2.21 2.43
C GLN A 488 -29.14 -1.57 2.02
N GLU A 489 -30.16 -1.68 2.86
CA GLU A 489 -31.44 -1.03 2.62
C GLU A 489 -31.31 0.50 2.70
N SER A 490 -30.56 1.03 3.67
CA SER A 490 -30.34 2.48 3.81
C SER A 490 -29.67 3.13 2.59
N GLN A 491 -28.78 2.40 1.90
CA GLN A 491 -28.15 2.84 0.64
C GLN A 491 -29.14 2.80 -0.54
N ARG A 492 -30.13 1.90 -0.51
CA ARG A 492 -31.24 1.87 -1.49
C ARG A 492 -32.21 3.04 -1.31
N VAL A 493 -32.46 3.47 -0.07
CA VAL A 493 -33.41 4.56 0.23
C VAL A 493 -32.74 5.95 0.13
N GLY A 494 -31.42 6.05 0.30
CA GLY A 494 -30.66 7.31 0.27
C GLY A 494 -30.53 7.98 -1.11
N TRP A 495 -30.91 7.29 -2.19
CA TRP A 495 -31.05 7.82 -3.56
C TRP A 495 -32.52 7.88 -3.98
N GLY A 496 -33.42 8.25 -3.05
CA GLY A 496 -34.86 8.22 -3.28
C GLY A 496 -35.61 9.35 -2.60
N GLY A 497 -35.29 10.60 -2.93
CA GLY A 497 -36.14 11.74 -2.57
C GLY A 497 -37.42 11.79 -3.41
N GLY A 498 -38.46 11.08 -2.96
CA GLY A 498 -39.91 11.30 -3.17
C GLY A 498 -40.47 11.68 -4.56
N ALA A 499 -41.15 10.74 -5.24
CA ALA A 499 -42.61 10.75 -5.49
C ALA A 499 -43.06 9.89 -6.70
N SER A 500 -44.04 9.02 -6.42
CA SER A 500 -45.09 8.42 -7.28
C SER A 500 -44.80 7.42 -8.41
N PRO A 501 -45.75 6.48 -8.67
CA PRO A 501 -45.56 5.32 -9.54
C PRO A 501 -45.84 5.69 -11.00
N ASP A 502 -44.78 6.01 -11.74
CA ASP A 502 -44.73 5.96 -13.21
C ASP A 502 -43.26 6.20 -13.63
N SER A 503 -42.38 5.21 -13.42
CA SER A 503 -40.93 5.39 -13.59
C SER A 503 -40.30 4.61 -14.75
N ASP A 504 -41.07 4.13 -15.72
CA ASP A 504 -40.51 3.45 -16.92
C ASP A 504 -40.23 4.38 -18.11
N MET A 505 -40.60 5.67 -18.03
CA MET A 505 -40.38 6.65 -19.10
C MET A 505 -39.31 7.71 -18.80
N ALA A 506 -38.90 7.89 -17.53
CA ALA A 506 -37.95 8.94 -17.14
C ALA A 506 -36.46 8.55 -17.31
N ALA A 507 -36.13 7.26 -17.29
CA ALA A 507 -34.77 6.76 -17.52
C ALA A 507 -34.27 6.99 -18.96
N ALA A 508 -35.18 7.10 -19.93
CA ALA A 508 -34.84 7.36 -21.32
C ALA A 508 -34.49 8.84 -21.59
N VAL A 509 -35.11 9.79 -20.86
CA VAL A 509 -34.96 11.24 -21.11
C VAL A 509 -33.74 11.84 -20.39
N LEU A 510 -33.29 11.25 -19.27
CA LEU A 510 -32.04 11.64 -18.60
C LEU A 510 -30.79 11.16 -19.37
N GLY A 511 -30.87 10.03 -20.08
CA GLY A 511 -29.79 9.50 -20.90
C GLY A 511 -29.45 10.38 -22.12
N GLU A 512 -30.44 11.07 -22.68
CA GLU A 512 -30.22 11.94 -23.85
C GLU A 512 -29.64 13.32 -23.48
N ARG A 513 -30.04 13.90 -22.34
CA ARG A 513 -29.55 15.23 -21.92
C ARG A 513 -28.11 15.23 -21.37
N VAL A 514 -27.66 14.12 -20.79
CA VAL A 514 -26.26 13.96 -20.34
C VAL A 514 -25.31 13.78 -21.53
N LYS A 515 -25.79 13.16 -22.63
CA LYS A 515 -25.04 12.98 -23.87
C LYS A 515 -24.80 14.32 -24.59
N GLU A 516 -25.83 15.17 -24.68
CA GLU A 516 -25.72 16.50 -25.31
C GLU A 516 -24.77 17.46 -24.58
N ALA A 517 -24.62 17.34 -23.25
CA ALA A 517 -23.71 18.18 -22.46
C ALA A 517 -22.23 17.75 -22.59
N SER A 518 -21.98 16.44 -22.77
CA SER A 518 -20.65 15.87 -22.98
C SER A 518 -20.10 16.18 -24.38
N ASP A 519 -20.96 16.14 -25.40
CA ASP A 519 -20.56 16.42 -26.78
C ASP A 519 -20.21 17.90 -26.98
N ARG A 520 -20.97 18.83 -26.37
CA ARG A 520 -20.68 20.28 -26.47
C ARG A 520 -19.36 20.70 -25.78
N ARG A 521 -18.91 19.99 -24.73
CA ARG A 521 -17.60 20.23 -24.08
C ARG A 521 -16.43 19.67 -24.90
N SER A 522 -16.65 18.54 -25.57
CA SER A 522 -15.64 17.88 -26.41
C SER A 522 -15.35 18.69 -27.68
N THR A 523 -16.38 19.28 -28.30
CA THR A 523 -16.20 20.17 -29.48
C THR A 523 -15.46 21.47 -29.13
N ALA A 524 -15.72 22.04 -27.94
CA ALA A 524 -15.08 23.28 -27.48
C ALA A 524 -13.59 23.11 -27.11
N MET A 525 -13.16 21.94 -26.61
CA MET A 525 -11.74 21.65 -26.35
C MET A 525 -10.96 21.39 -27.65
N ILE A 526 -11.56 20.71 -28.63
CA ILE A 526 -10.91 20.44 -29.92
C ILE A 526 -10.72 21.73 -30.73
N GLN A 527 -11.69 22.65 -30.72
CA GLN A 527 -11.54 23.95 -31.38
C GLN A 527 -10.44 24.83 -30.75
N ARG A 528 -10.25 24.79 -29.42
CA ARG A 528 -9.16 25.52 -28.75
C ARG A 528 -7.78 24.92 -29.03
N SER A 529 -7.67 23.60 -29.19
CA SER A 529 -6.39 22.95 -29.52
C SER A 529 -5.97 23.17 -30.98
N ILE A 530 -6.91 23.42 -31.89
CA ILE A 530 -6.62 23.74 -33.30
C ILE A 530 -6.20 25.21 -33.46
N GLN A 531 -6.84 26.15 -32.75
CA GLN A 531 -6.45 27.57 -32.76
C GLN A 531 -5.09 27.83 -32.07
N GLY A 532 -4.73 27.06 -31.03
CA GLY A 532 -3.45 27.21 -30.33
C GLY A 532 -2.22 26.64 -31.07
N ARG A 533 -2.41 25.75 -32.05
CA ARG A 533 -1.30 25.20 -32.88
C ARG A 533 -1.04 26.00 -34.16
N GLY A 534 -1.99 26.82 -34.62
CA GLY A 534 -1.79 27.74 -35.76
C GLY A 534 -1.01 29.01 -35.42
N GLN A 535 -0.94 29.42 -34.14
CA GLN A 535 -0.26 30.65 -33.71
C GLN A 535 1.20 30.45 -33.24
N ARG A 536 1.76 29.24 -33.34
CA ARG A 536 3.17 28.97 -32.94
C ARG A 536 4.09 28.55 -34.08
N MET A 537 3.61 28.56 -35.33
CA MET A 537 4.45 28.30 -36.51
C MET A 537 4.70 29.51 -37.42
N ASP A 538 4.05 30.66 -37.17
CA ASP A 538 4.25 31.86 -37.98
C ASP A 538 5.19 32.92 -37.36
N ASP A 539 5.66 32.73 -36.11
CA ASP A 539 6.49 33.72 -35.39
C ASP A 539 8.02 33.51 -35.50
N ASN A 540 8.49 32.51 -36.27
CA ASN A 540 9.92 32.21 -36.41
C ASN A 540 10.50 32.42 -37.82
N LEU A 541 9.79 33.14 -38.69
CA LEU A 541 10.24 33.50 -40.05
C LEU A 541 9.93 34.96 -40.38
N ALA A 542 10.32 35.90 -39.51
CA ALA A 542 10.37 37.33 -39.83
C ALA A 542 11.40 38.04 -38.95
N GLY A 543 12.65 38.13 -39.43
CA GLY A 543 13.72 38.77 -38.68
C GLY A 543 15.04 38.80 -39.43
N SER A 544 15.04 39.24 -40.68
CA SER A 544 16.24 39.58 -41.44
C SER A 544 15.88 40.61 -42.51
N ARG A 545 16.68 41.70 -42.56
CA ARG A 545 16.76 42.77 -43.59
C ARG A 545 15.71 43.88 -43.47
N ASP A 546 15.98 45.19 -43.53
CA ASP A 546 17.15 46.07 -43.76
C ASP A 546 16.80 47.42 -43.03
N ILE A 547 17.69 48.38 -42.70
CA ILE A 547 18.21 49.47 -43.56
C ILE A 547 19.10 50.40 -42.66
N GLU A 548 20.31 50.70 -43.15
CA GLU A 548 21.08 51.99 -43.28
C GLU A 548 20.73 53.20 -42.36
N GLU A 549 21.59 54.17 -42.00
CA GLU A 549 22.97 54.59 -42.32
C GLU A 549 23.39 55.71 -41.34
N ASN A 550 24.70 56.02 -41.32
CA ASN A 550 25.42 57.22 -40.84
C ASN A 550 25.60 57.42 -39.32
N ASP A 551 26.77 57.83 -38.79
CA ASP A 551 27.91 58.52 -39.41
C ASP A 551 29.20 58.41 -38.56
N SER A 552 30.33 58.54 -39.24
CA SER A 552 31.65 59.07 -38.81
C SER A 552 32.53 58.36 -37.75
N ASP A 553 33.70 57.92 -38.26
CA ASP A 553 35.05 58.32 -37.84
C ASP A 553 35.96 57.42 -36.95
N VAL A 554 36.99 56.90 -37.64
CA VAL A 554 38.45 57.05 -37.35
C VAL A 554 39.23 55.86 -36.74
N ASP A 555 40.14 55.35 -37.59
CA ASP A 555 41.49 54.78 -37.39
C ASP A 555 41.72 53.52 -36.51
N ASP A 556 42.69 52.65 -36.73
CA ASP A 556 43.64 52.30 -37.80
C ASP A 556 44.48 51.11 -37.24
N GLN A 557 45.06 50.27 -38.11
CA GLN A 557 46.16 49.32 -37.86
C GLN A 557 45.93 48.16 -36.87
N SER A 558 46.40 46.92 -37.04
CA SER A 558 47.26 46.25 -38.01
C SER A 558 47.30 44.75 -37.63
N ALA A 559 47.35 43.87 -38.63
CA ALA A 559 47.84 42.50 -38.49
C ALA A 559 49.33 42.46 -38.92
N PRO A 560 50.05 41.32 -39.01
CA PRO A 560 49.77 39.95 -38.56
C PRO A 560 50.97 39.25 -37.87
N GLY A 561 50.76 38.01 -37.40
CA GLY A 561 51.78 37.05 -36.99
C GLY A 561 51.16 35.68 -36.74
#